data_AF-A0A7Z9JHP6-F1
#
_entry.id   AF-A0A7Z9JHP6-F1
#
_cell.length_a   1.000
_cell.length_b   1.000
_cell.length_c   1.000
_cell.angle_alpha   90.00
_cell.angle_beta   90.00
_cell.angle_gamma   90.00
#
_symmetry.space_group_name_H-M   'P 1'
#
loop_
_entity.id
_entity.type
_entity.pdbx_description
1 polymer ?
#
loop_
_entity_poly.entity_id
_entity_poly.type
_entity_poly.pdbx_seq_one_letter_code
_entity_poly.pdbx_strand_id
1 'polypeptide(L)'
;AVEVARSLVSMGFKVFTTRGTRELLTSHSVDTDLIRKISEGARPNILDKIANGEIDLIINTPTKTGAQTDEGQIRATAVGARIP
;
A
#
# COMPACT_ATOMS: atom_id res chain seq x y z
N ALA A 1 -3.39 -12.13 1.59
CA ALA A 1 -3.00 -11.07 0.63
C ALA A 1 -3.52 -11.34 -0.77
N VAL A 2 -3.24 -12.52 -1.35
CA VAL A 2 -3.64 -12.87 -2.73
C VAL A 2 -5.15 -12.73 -2.97
N GLU A 3 -5.98 -13.40 -2.18
CA GLU A 3 -7.44 -13.36 -2.36
C GLU A 3 -8.01 -11.95 -2.22
N VAL A 4 -7.57 -11.21 -1.19
CA VAL A 4 -8.01 -9.83 -0.95
C VAL A 4 -7.66 -8.92 -2.13
N ALA A 5 -6.42 -8.98 -2.61
CA ALA A 5 -6.01 -8.19 -3.77
C ALA A 5 -6.77 -8.58 -5.04
N ARG A 6 -6.98 -9.88 -5.27
CA ARG A 6 -7.78 -10.40 -6.39
C ARG A 6 -9.21 -9.86 -6.36
N SER A 7 -9.86 -9.90 -5.20
CA SER A 7 -11.20 -9.37 -5.02
C SER A 7 -11.25 -7.87 -5.32
N LEU A 8 -10.32 -7.08 -4.76
CA LEU A 8 -10.24 -5.64 -5.02
C LEU A 8 -10.06 -5.32 -6.52
N VAL A 9 -9.12 -5.98 -7.19
CA VAL A 9 -8.91 -5.83 -8.63
C VAL A 9 -10.17 -6.22 -9.42
N SER A 10 -10.83 -7.32 -9.04
CA SER A 10 -12.06 -7.77 -9.70
C SER A 10 -13.25 -6.82 -9.51
N MET A 11 -13.26 -6.06 -8.42
CA MET A 11 -14.23 -5.01 -8.14
C MET A 11 -13.91 -3.70 -8.87
N GLY A 12 -12.81 -3.65 -9.64
CA GLY A 12 -12.39 -2.47 -10.40
C GLY A 12 -11.52 -1.48 -9.63
N PHE A 13 -11.04 -1.84 -8.43
CA PHE A 13 -10.11 -0.99 -7.69
C PHE A 13 -8.73 -0.99 -8.36
N LYS A 14 -8.12 0.20 -8.41
CA LYS A 14 -6.70 0.34 -8.71
C LYS A 14 -5.89 0.01 -7.46
N VAL A 15 -5.18 -1.11 -7.47
CA VAL A 15 -4.44 -1.61 -6.30
C VAL A 15 -2.96 -1.27 -6.44
N PHE A 16 -2.39 -0.61 -5.41
CA PHE A 16 -0.96 -0.35 -5.29
C PHE A 16 -0.32 -1.28 -4.25
N THR A 17 0.85 -1.85 -4.53
CA THR A 17 1.57 -2.72 -3.61
C THR A 17 3.08 -2.49 -3.63
N THR A 18 3.74 -2.77 -2.50
CA THR A 18 5.21 -2.73 -2.45
C THR A 18 5.80 -3.92 -3.21
N ARG A 19 7.06 -3.78 -3.66
CA ARG A 19 7.76 -4.76 -4.51
C ARG A 19 7.56 -6.23 -4.10
N GLY A 20 7.87 -6.60 -2.85
CA GLY A 20 7.75 -7.99 -2.40
C GLY A 20 6.31 -8.50 -2.42
N THR A 21 5.33 -7.65 -2.12
CA THR A 21 3.91 -8.00 -2.25
C THR A 21 3.53 -8.16 -3.73
N ARG A 22 3.97 -7.26 -4.61
CA ARG A 22 3.69 -7.33 -6.05
C ARG A 22 4.22 -8.63 -6.66
N GLU A 23 5.44 -9.02 -6.31
CA GLU A 23 6.07 -10.26 -6.78
C GLU A 23 5.23 -11.49 -6.41
N LEU A 24 4.77 -11.57 -5.15
CA LEU A 24 3.88 -12.63 -4.68
C LEU A 24 2.52 -12.62 -5.42
N LEU A 25 1.93 -11.46 -5.66
CA LEU A 25 0.65 -11.36 -6.35
C LEU A 25 0.77 -11.72 -7.83
N THR A 26 1.85 -11.30 -8.46
CA THR A 26 2.15 -11.57 -9.88
C THR A 26 2.32 -13.07 -10.12
N SER A 27 2.95 -13.81 -9.20
CA SER A 27 3.07 -15.27 -9.29
C SER A 27 1.71 -16.00 -9.22
N HIS A 28 0.64 -15.29 -8.80
CA HIS A 28 -0.74 -15.77 -8.75
C HIS A 28 -1.64 -15.10 -9.78
N SER A 29 -1.05 -14.49 -10.82
CA SER A 29 -1.75 -13.78 -11.91
C SER A 29 -2.65 -12.64 -11.41
N VAL A 30 -2.23 -11.94 -10.35
CA VAL A 30 -2.87 -10.71 -9.87
C VAL A 30 -1.93 -9.55 -10.12
N ASP A 31 -2.27 -8.69 -11.08
CA ASP A 31 -1.48 -7.50 -11.38
C ASP A 31 -1.90 -6.32 -10.51
N THR A 32 -0.91 -5.57 -10.02
CA THR A 32 -1.10 -4.41 -9.13
C THR A 32 0.00 -3.41 -9.38
N ASP A 33 -0.27 -2.12 -9.25
CA ASP A 33 0.74 -1.08 -9.45
C ASP A 33 1.82 -1.09 -8.36
N LEU A 34 3.07 -0.90 -8.77
CA LEU A 34 4.18 -0.86 -7.83
C LEU A 34 4.20 0.49 -7.12
N ILE A 35 4.31 0.46 -5.78
CA ILE A 35 4.61 1.65 -4.97
C ILE A 35 5.91 1.47 -4.19
N ARG A 36 6.70 2.54 -4.12
CA ARG A 36 7.97 2.55 -3.39
C ARG A 36 7.74 2.71 -1.89
N LYS A 37 8.61 2.07 -1.11
CA LYS A 37 8.62 2.23 0.34
C LYS A 37 9.13 3.62 0.72
N ILE A 38 8.78 4.10 1.91
CA ILE A 38 9.26 5.38 2.42
C ILE A 38 10.77 5.29 2.67
N SER A 39 11.20 4.18 3.26
CA SER A 39 12.61 3.83 3.50
C SER A 39 13.47 3.74 2.24
N GLU A 40 12.89 3.55 1.05
CA GLU A 40 13.65 3.53 -0.21
C GLU A 40 14.03 4.95 -0.70
N GLY A 41 13.49 6.01 -0.08
CA GLY A 41 13.79 7.41 -0.43
C GLY A 41 13.27 7.87 -1.79
N ALA A 42 12.65 6.99 -2.57
CA ALA A 42 12.11 7.28 -3.88
C ALA A 42 10.71 7.93 -3.79
N ARG A 43 10.41 8.80 -4.76
CA ARG A 43 9.13 9.48 -4.93
C ARG A 43 8.54 9.16 -6.32
N PRO A 44 7.21 9.10 -6.49
CA PRO A 44 6.21 9.17 -5.43
C PRO A 44 6.13 7.88 -4.61
N ASN A 45 5.92 8.02 -3.29
CA ASN A 45 5.62 6.92 -2.37
C ASN A 45 4.19 7.05 -1.82
N ILE A 46 3.82 6.17 -0.88
CA ILE A 46 2.48 6.12 -0.30
C ILE A 46 2.06 7.43 0.39
N LEU A 47 2.99 8.15 1.03
CA LEU A 47 2.67 9.41 1.70
C LEU A 47 2.28 10.49 0.68
N ASP A 48 2.96 10.52 -0.46
CA ASP A 48 2.65 11.46 -1.55
C ASP A 48 1.27 11.16 -2.14
N LYS A 49 0.96 9.88 -2.37
CA LYS A 49 -0.35 9.48 -2.91
C LYS A 49 -1.49 9.77 -1.94
N ILE A 50 -1.29 9.57 -0.64
CA ILE A 50 -2.27 9.96 0.38
C ILE A 50 -2.47 11.49 0.35
N ALA A 51 -1.38 12.26 0.31
CA ALA A 51 -1.45 13.72 0.29
C ALA A 51 -2.16 14.25 -0.98
N ASN A 52 -2.02 13.56 -2.10
CA ASN A 52 -2.71 13.88 -3.36
C ASN A 52 -4.18 13.42 -3.41
N GLY A 53 -4.68 12.72 -2.39
CA GLY A 53 -6.03 12.15 -2.39
C GLY A 53 -6.20 10.98 -3.37
N GLU A 54 -5.13 10.25 -3.68
CA GLU A 54 -5.13 9.12 -4.63
C GLU A 54 -5.36 7.76 -3.94
N ILE A 55 -5.58 7.73 -2.61
CA ILE A 55 -5.70 6.51 -1.81
C ILE A 55 -6.97 6.57 -0.98
N ASP A 56 -7.86 5.59 -1.18
CA ASP A 56 -9.15 5.50 -0.49
C ASP A 56 -9.19 4.42 0.60
N LEU A 57 -8.23 3.48 0.59
CA LEU A 57 -8.17 2.34 1.51
C LEU A 57 -6.73 1.86 1.67
N ILE A 58 -6.31 1.54 2.89
CA ILE A 58 -4.98 0.98 3.17
C ILE A 58 -5.09 -0.35 3.94
N ILE A 59 -4.65 -1.44 3.30
CA ILE A 59 -4.54 -2.74 3.96
C ILE A 59 -3.10 -2.92 4.44
N ASN A 60 -2.88 -2.69 5.73
CA ASN A 60 -1.57 -2.81 6.36
C ASN A 60 -1.54 -4.01 7.32
N THR A 61 -0.78 -5.05 6.97
CA THR A 61 -0.43 -6.15 7.89
C THR A 61 1.02 -5.94 8.34
N PRO A 62 1.27 -5.40 9.55
CA PRO A 62 2.61 -5.00 9.95
C PRO A 62 3.51 -6.21 10.21
N THR A 63 4.75 -6.13 9.72
CA THR A 63 5.82 -7.09 10.06
C THR A 63 6.77 -6.54 11.13
N LYS A 64 6.77 -5.22 11.32
CA LYS A 64 7.55 -4.49 12.32
C LYS A 64 6.65 -3.52 13.08
N THR A 65 6.98 -3.27 14.34
CA THR A 65 6.27 -2.33 15.22
C THR A 65 7.14 -1.11 15.51
N GLY A 66 6.50 0.01 15.81
CA GLY A 66 7.16 1.29 16.11
C GLY A 66 6.65 2.45 15.24
N ALA A 67 6.72 3.67 15.77
CA ALA A 67 6.24 4.88 15.08
C ALA A 67 7.17 5.35 13.95
N GLN A 68 8.48 5.05 14.07
CA GLN A 68 9.50 5.44 13.11
C GLN A 68 9.62 4.46 11.92
N THR A 69 8.90 3.33 11.94
CA THR A 69 8.89 2.42 10.80
C THR A 69 7.99 2.96 9.70
N ASP A 70 8.20 2.50 8.46
CA ASP A 70 7.32 2.80 7.33
C ASP A 70 5.85 2.49 7.71
N GLU A 71 5.58 1.37 8.38
CA GLU A 71 4.23 1.00 8.82
C GLU A 71 3.66 1.98 9.86
N GLY A 72 4.49 2.48 10.78
CA GLY A 72 4.13 3.50 11.76
C GLY A 72 3.72 4.81 11.10
N GLN A 73 4.56 5.29 10.17
CA GLN A 73 4.31 6.51 9.42
C GLN A 73 3.05 6.38 8.56
N ILE A 74 2.88 5.27 7.83
CA ILE A 74 1.68 5.02 7.00
C ILE A 74 0.41 5.06 7.84
N ARG A 75 0.37 4.40 9.01
CA ARG A 75 -0.82 4.42 9.88
C ARG A 75 -1.13 5.83 10.39
N ALA A 76 -0.11 6.57 10.85
CA ALA A 76 -0.32 7.93 11.35
C ALA A 76 -0.88 8.85 10.25
N THR A 77 -0.35 8.75 9.04
CA THR A 77 -0.84 9.53 7.88
C THR A 77 -2.25 9.11 7.47
N ALA A 78 -2.55 7.81 7.44
CA ALA A 78 -3.89 7.30 7.11
C ALA A 78 -4.96 7.83 8.07
N VAL A 79 -4.68 7.77 9.39
CA VAL A 79 -5.58 8.32 10.42
C VAL A 79 -5.80 9.82 10.23
N GLY A 80 -4.73 10.58 9.97
CA GLY A 80 -4.84 12.02 9.70
C GLY A 80 -5.67 12.34 8.45
N ALA A 81 -5.58 11.50 7.43
CA ALA A 81 -6.33 11.63 6.18
C ALA A 81 -7.73 11.00 6.21
N ARG A 82 -8.12 10.37 7.34
CA ARG A 82 -9.38 9.61 7.48
C ARG A 82 -9.55 8.50 6.44
N ILE A 83 -8.42 7.89 6.05
CA ILE A 83 -8.41 6.73 5.18
C ILE A 83 -8.58 5.47 6.04
N PRO A 84 -9.56 4.60 5.73
CA PRO A 84 -9.75 3.33 6.42
C PRO A 84 -8.58 2.36 6.23
#